data_AF-A0A221W4S0-F1
#
_entry.id   AF-A0A221W4S0-F1
#
_cell.length_a   1.000
_cell.length_b   1.000
_cell.length_c   1.000
_cell.angle_alpha   90.00
_cell.angle_beta   90.00
_cell.angle_gamma   90.00
#
_symmetry.space_group_name_H-M   'P 1'
#
loop_
_entity.id
_entity.type
_entity.pdbx_description
1 polymer ?
#
loop_
_entity_poly.entity_id
_entity_poly.type
_entity_poly.pdbx_seq_one_letter_code
_entity_poly.pdbx_strand_id
1 'polypeptide(L)'
;MTADLVAEATRALRSIRATSYRVESTGDGAAVTLVIRASPNGRRNAADRIVAALRRGGLVLDAGDDDPIHALADHVEPVAVRRAPQAPTAD
;
A
#
# COMPACT_ATOMS: atom_id res chain seq x y z
N MET A 1 12.67 -7.24 -11.08
CA MET A 1 11.84 -6.01 -11.05
C MET A 1 10.60 -6.17 -10.16
N THR A 2 9.76 -7.19 -10.36
CA THR A 2 8.58 -7.50 -9.51
C THR A 2 8.95 -7.91 -8.08
N ALA A 3 9.96 -8.76 -7.92
CA ALA A 3 10.47 -9.17 -6.60
C ALA A 3 11.00 -7.99 -5.77
N ASP A 4 11.54 -6.96 -6.44
CA ASP A 4 12.07 -5.77 -5.78
C ASP A 4 10.94 -4.94 -5.14
N LEU A 5 9.81 -4.80 -5.83
CA LEU A 5 8.64 -4.05 -5.32
C LEU A 5 8.01 -4.72 -4.10
N VAL A 6 7.91 -6.05 -4.06
CA VAL A 6 7.41 -6.79 -2.89
C VAL A 6 8.32 -6.57 -1.68
N ALA A 7 9.64 -6.63 -1.89
CA ALA A 7 10.62 -6.41 -0.83
C ALA A 7 10.61 -4.95 -0.35
N GLU A 8 10.53 -3.97 -1.26
CA GLU A 8 10.40 -2.54 -0.96
C GLU A 8 9.13 -2.26 -0.16
N ALA A 9 7.97 -2.76 -0.60
CA ALA A 9 6.71 -2.60 0.09
C ALA A 9 6.75 -3.23 1.50
N THR A 10 7.26 -4.45 1.62
CA THR A 10 7.40 -5.12 2.91
C THR A 10 8.33 -4.34 3.85
N ARG A 11 9.43 -3.79 3.33
CA ARG A 11 10.38 -2.96 4.09
C ARG A 11 9.76 -1.63 4.53
N ALA A 12 8.94 -1.01 3.69
CA ALA A 12 8.21 0.21 4.02
C ALA A 12 7.18 -0.04 5.13
N LEU A 13 6.51 -1.20 5.10
CA LEU A 13 5.48 -1.59 6.06
C LEU A 13 6.02 -2.24 7.36
N ARG A 14 7.34 -2.32 7.55
CA ARG A 14 7.96 -3.02 8.69
C ARG A 14 7.54 -2.54 10.09
N SER A 15 6.99 -1.33 10.20
CA SER A 15 6.46 -0.77 11.46
C SER A 15 4.99 -1.12 11.72
N ILE A 16 4.31 -1.73 10.75
CA ILE A 16 2.92 -2.17 10.82
C ILE A 16 2.92 -3.68 11.09
N ARG A 17 1.99 -4.15 11.93
CA ARG A 17 1.86 -5.58 12.20
C ARG A 17 1.53 -6.34 10.90
N ALA A 18 2.29 -7.38 10.60
CA ALA A 18 2.09 -8.23 9.42
C ALA A 18 0.72 -8.93 9.39
N THR A 19 0.05 -9.07 10.55
CA THR A 19 -1.34 -9.56 10.60
C THR A 19 -2.35 -8.57 10.00
N SER A 20 -1.93 -7.34 9.72
CA SER A 20 -2.83 -6.30 9.22
C SER A 20 -2.98 -6.24 7.71
N TYR A 21 -1.97 -6.73 6.98
CA TYR A 21 -1.92 -6.60 5.54
C TYR A 21 -1.29 -7.85 4.92
N ARG A 22 -1.51 -8.02 3.63
CA ARG A 22 -0.81 -8.99 2.80
C ARG A 22 -0.16 -8.25 1.64
N VAL A 23 1.11 -8.54 1.35
CA VAL A 23 1.80 -8.09 0.14
C VAL A 23 1.96 -9.30 -0.76
N GLU A 24 1.55 -9.18 -2.02
CA GLU A 24 1.64 -10.27 -3.00
C GLU A 24 2.31 -9.77 -4.27
N SER A 25 3.05 -10.67 -4.94
CA SER A 25 3.51 -10.39 -6.31
C SER A 25 2.35 -10.58 -7.27
N THR A 26 2.15 -9.63 -8.16
CA THR A 26 1.21 -9.70 -9.28
C THR A 26 2.00 -9.76 -10.60
N GLY A 27 1.32 -10.02 -11.72
CA GLY A 27 1.95 -9.96 -13.05
C GLY A 27 2.58 -8.59 -13.35
N ASP A 28 2.01 -7.53 -12.78
CA ASP A 28 2.39 -6.14 -13.03
C ASP A 28 3.27 -5.52 -11.93
N GLY A 29 3.57 -6.24 -10.84
CA GLY A 29 4.28 -5.65 -9.71
C GLY A 29 3.98 -6.30 -8.36
N ALA A 30 3.74 -5.44 -7.37
CA ALA A 30 3.27 -5.86 -6.06
C ALA A 30 1.86 -5.30 -5.82
N ALA A 31 1.06 -5.98 -5.02
CA ALA A 31 -0.21 -5.47 -4.53
C ALA A 31 -0.32 -5.65 -3.02
N VAL A 32 -1.09 -4.78 -2.38
CA VAL A 32 -1.36 -4.80 -0.94
C VAL A 32 -2.85 -5.01 -0.71
N THR A 33 -3.18 -5.93 0.18
CA THR A 33 -4.55 -6.15 0.67
C THR A 33 -4.60 -5.89 2.17
N LEU A 34 -5.63 -5.19 2.64
CA LEU A 34 -5.91 -5.08 4.07
C LEU A 34 -6.67 -6.32 4.54
N VAL A 35 -6.11 -7.07 5.49
CA VAL A 35 -6.67 -8.36 5.95
C VAL A 35 -7.18 -8.33 7.39
N ILE A 36 -7.16 -7.17 8.06
CA ILE A 36 -7.72 -7.06 9.41
C ILE A 36 -9.23 -7.22 9.42
N ARG A 37 -9.72 -7.90 10.46
CA ARG A 37 -11.11 -7.79 10.89
C ARG A 37 -11.22 -6.65 11.91
N ALA A 38 -11.77 -5.52 11.47
CA ALA A 38 -12.01 -4.36 12.31
C ALA A 38 -13.30 -3.66 11.89
N SER A 39 -13.77 -2.71 12.71
CA SER A 39 -14.86 -1.80 12.32
C SER A 39 -14.46 -0.97 11.09
N PRO A 40 -15.43 -0.34 10.38
CA PRO A 40 -15.12 0.52 9.23
C PRO A 40 -14.08 1.60 9.55
N ASN A 41 -14.22 2.28 10.69
CA ASN A 41 -13.23 3.26 11.15
C ASN A 41 -11.87 2.62 11.47
N GLY A 42 -11.86 1.41 12.04
CA GLY A 42 -10.63 0.66 12.28
C GLY A 42 -9.90 0.29 10.98
N ARG A 43 -10.64 -0.11 9.94
CA ARG A 43 -10.10 -0.39 8.60
C ARG A 43 -9.51 0.87 7.96
N ARG A 44 -10.22 1.99 7.99
CA ARG A 44 -9.72 3.29 7.49
C ARG A 44 -8.45 3.75 8.20
N ASN A 45 -8.41 3.65 9.53
CA ASN A 45 -7.22 3.99 10.30
C ASN A 45 -6.02 3.08 9.97
N ALA A 46 -6.25 1.80 9.69
CA ALA A 46 -5.19 0.90 9.28
C ALA A 46 -4.72 1.19 7.85
N ALA A 47 -5.65 1.46 6.93
CA ALA A 47 -5.34 1.84 5.55
C ALA A 47 -4.53 3.14 5.49
N ASP A 48 -4.92 4.17 6.25
CA ASP A 48 -4.18 5.43 6.36
C ASP A 48 -2.72 5.20 6.81
N ARG A 49 -2.52 4.38 7.84
CA ARG A 49 -1.16 4.02 8.31
C ARG A 49 -0.34 3.30 7.24
N ILE A 50 -0.96 2.40 6.48
CA ILE A 50 -0.31 1.66 5.38
C ILE A 50 0.10 2.64 4.28
N VAL A 51 -0.83 3.49 3.81
CA VAL A 51 -0.58 4.50 2.77
C VAL A 51 0.53 5.45 3.20
N ALA A 52 0.49 5.95 4.44
CA ALA A 52 1.53 6.81 4.98
C ALA A 52 2.89 6.11 5.07
N ALA A 53 2.95 4.84 5.45
CA ALA A 53 4.19 4.07 5.53
C ALA A 53 4.79 3.80 4.15
N LEU A 54 3.97 3.44 3.16
CA LEU A 54 4.39 3.29 1.75
C LEU A 54 4.96 4.61 1.22
N ARG A 55 4.27 5.73 1.44
CA ARG A 55 4.70 7.05 0.98
C ARG A 55 6.05 7.46 1.55
N ARG A 56 6.31 7.20 2.84
CA ARG A 56 7.63 7.42 3.46
C ARG A 56 8.72 6.54 2.85
N GLY A 57 8.36 5.37 2.32
CA GLY A 57 9.24 4.47 1.59
C GLY A 57 9.40 4.81 0.11
N GLY A 58 8.80 5.91 -0.38
CA GLY A 58 8.82 6.26 -1.81
C GLY A 58 7.89 5.41 -2.67
N LEU A 59 6.84 4.84 -2.07
CA LEU A 59 5.84 4.01 -2.74
C LEU A 59 4.45 4.64 -2.63
N VAL A 60 3.58 4.34 -3.57
CA VAL A 60 2.17 4.78 -3.59
C VAL A 60 1.27 3.61 -3.97
N LEU A 61 0.00 3.69 -3.59
CA LEU A 61 -1.03 2.78 -4.08
C LEU A 61 -1.63 3.35 -5.36
N ASP A 62 -1.79 2.49 -6.37
CA ASP A 62 -2.54 2.78 -7.58
C ASP A 62 -4.00 2.39 -7.36
N ALA A 63 -4.80 3.37 -6.94
CA ALA A 63 -6.21 3.21 -6.62
C ALA A 63 -7.13 3.68 -7.76
N GLY A 64 -6.60 3.94 -8.96
CA GLY A 64 -7.36 4.53 -10.05
C GLY A 64 -7.88 5.93 -9.67
N ASP A 65 -9.20 6.13 -9.80
CA ASP A 65 -9.89 7.38 -9.46
C ASP A 65 -10.29 7.47 -7.97
N ASP A 66 -10.14 6.38 -7.21
CA ASP A 66 -10.45 6.36 -5.79
C ASP A 66 -9.29 6.89 -4.93
N ASP A 67 -9.64 7.38 -3.75
CA ASP A 67 -8.65 7.67 -2.71
C ASP A 67 -8.01 6.35 -2.22
N PRO A 68 -6.67 6.25 -2.14
CA PRO A 68 -5.98 5.01 -1.77
C PRO A 68 -6.36 4.48 -0.38
N ILE A 69 -6.78 5.36 0.53
CA ILE A 69 -7.28 4.94 1.85
C ILE A 69 -8.64 4.27 1.68
N HIS A 70 -9.58 4.87 0.95
CA HIS A 70 -10.87 4.24 0.64
C HIS A 70 -10.69 2.93 -0.12
N ALA A 71 -9.83 2.91 -1.15
CA ALA A 71 -9.62 1.73 -1.97
C ALA A 71 -9.15 0.54 -1.12
N LEU A 72 -8.19 0.78 -0.22
CA LEU A 72 -7.66 -0.26 0.65
C LEU A 72 -8.58 -0.58 1.86
N ALA A 73 -9.31 0.41 2.36
CA ALA A 73 -10.16 0.25 3.54
C ALA A 73 -11.48 -0.44 3.20
N ASP A 74 -12.08 -0.13 2.05
CA ASP A 74 -13.47 -0.51 1.73
C ASP A 74 -13.51 -1.63 0.67
N HIS A 75 -12.58 -1.67 -0.29
CA HIS A 75 -12.46 -2.79 -1.21
C HIS A 75 -11.58 -3.89 -0.61
N VAL A 76 -12.09 -5.13 -0.61
CA VAL A 76 -11.35 -6.32 -0.13
C VAL A 76 -10.32 -6.78 -1.18
N GLU A 77 -10.24 -6.07 -2.29
CA GLU A 77 -9.41 -6.38 -3.43
C GLU A 77 -7.96 -5.90 -3.19
N PRO A 78 -6.96 -6.59 -3.77
CA PRO A 78 -5.58 -6.12 -3.74
C PRO A 78 -5.43 -4.80 -4.51
N VAL A 79 -4.82 -3.80 -3.88
CA VAL A 79 -4.50 -2.51 -4.50
C VAL A 79 -3.04 -2.51 -4.95
N ALA A 80 -2.79 -2.19 -6.21
CA ALA A 80 -1.44 -2.25 -6.77
C ALA A 80 -0.50 -1.21 -6.12
N VAL A 81 0.76 -1.59 -5.93
CA VAL A 81 1.82 -0.72 -5.40
C VAL A 81 2.70 -0.26 -6.55
N ARG A 82 2.98 1.04 -6.58
CA ARG A 82 3.92 1.65 -7.53
C ARG A 82 4.97 2.46 -6.79
N ARG A 83 6.11 2.69 -7.43
CA ARG A 83 7.05 3.70 -6.96
C ARG A 83 6.41 5.07 -7.13
N ALA A 84 6.56 5.93 -6.13
CA ALA A 84 6.13 7.30 -6.22
C ALA A 84 6.86 7.95 -7.42
N PRO A 85 6.18 8.75 -8.26
CA PRO A 85 6.87 9.53 -9.26
C PRO A 85 7.91 10.39 -8.53
N GLN A 86 9.18 10.31 -8.97
CA GLN A 86 10.19 11.20 -8.45
C GLN A 86 9.71 12.62 -8.72
N ALA A 87 9.57 13.44 -7.67
CA ALA A 87 9.32 14.85 -7.86
C ALA A 87 10.44 15.38 -8.78
N PRO A 88 10.12 16.18 -9.82
CA PRO A 88 11.18 16.81 -10.60
C PRO A 88 12.03 17.60 -9.61
N THR A 89 13.30 17.23 -9.50
CA THR A 89 14.29 18.00 -8.76
C THR A 89 14.25 19.39 -9.38
N ALA A 90 13.71 20.37 -8.65
CA ALA A 90 13.81 21.76 -9.05
C ALA A 90 15.29 22.12 -8.88
N ASP A 91 15.98 22.22 -10.01
CA ASP A 91 17.33 22.78 -10.15
C ASP A 91 17.28 24.31 -9.93
#